data_AF-A0A2V5Z6V6-F1
#
_entry.id   AF-A0A2V5Z6V6-F1
#
_cell.length_a   1.000
_cell.length_b   1.000
_cell.length_c   1.000
_cell.angle_alpha   90.00
_cell.angle_beta   90.00
_cell.angle_gamma   90.00
#
_symmetry.space_group_name_H-M   'P 1'
#
loop_
_entity.id
_entity.type
_entity.pdbx_description
1 polymer ?
#
loop_
_entity_poly.entity_id
_entity_poly.type
_entity_poly.pdbx_seq_one_letter_code
_entity_poly.pdbx_strand_id
1 'polypeptide(L)' 'TGTSGAEIGGAFGGEKQTGGGRESGSDCWKYYMRRQTNTVNFSTELPLAQGIQFGAGEGSGTA' A
#
# COMPACT_ATOMS: atom_id res chain seq x y z
N THR A 1 -10.41 39.55 11.63
CA THR A 1 -9.46 39.30 10.53
C THR A 1 -9.69 37.88 10.04
N GLY A 2 -10.01 37.71 8.75
CA GLY A 2 -10.79 36.57 8.24
C GLY A 2 -10.03 35.25 8.11
N THR A 3 -10.74 34.15 8.38
CA THR A 3 -10.27 32.76 8.27
C THR A 3 -10.60 32.11 6.91
N SER A 4 -11.17 32.87 5.98
CA SER A 4 -11.67 32.39 4.68
C SER A 4 -10.61 32.25 3.59
N GLY A 5 -9.33 32.40 3.92
CA GLY A 5 -8.23 32.23 2.97
C GLY A 5 -7.99 30.76 2.68
N ALA A 6 -8.64 30.23 1.64
CA ALA A 6 -8.40 28.90 1.10
C ALA A 6 -8.43 28.96 -0.43
N GLU A 7 -7.65 28.11 -1.08
CA GLU A 7 -7.55 28.05 -2.54
C GLU A 7 -7.65 26.60 -3.03
N ILE A 8 -8.11 26.43 -4.27
CA ILE A 8 -8.40 25.11 -4.86
C ILE A 8 -7.18 24.18 -4.84
N GLY A 9 -5.97 24.73 -4.96
CA GLY A 9 -4.72 23.96 -4.97
C GLY A 9 -4.35 23.33 -3.63
N GLY A 10 -4.90 23.83 -2.51
CA GLY A 10 -4.61 23.34 -1.16
C GLY A 10 -5.54 22.21 -0.72
N ALA A 11 -5.07 21.40 0.23
CA ALA A 11 -5.94 20.49 0.97
C ALA A 11 -6.87 21.31 1.89
N PHE A 12 -8.18 21.22 1.68
CA PHE A 12 -9.17 21.92 2.51
C PHE A 12 -9.80 20.97 3.52
N GLY A 13 -9.85 21.37 4.78
CA GLY A 13 -10.49 20.61 5.85
C GLY A 13 -9.93 21.02 7.21
N GLY A 14 -10.43 20.41 8.28
CA GLY A 14 -10.08 20.82 9.63
C GLY A 14 -9.96 19.65 10.59
N GLU A 15 -9.33 19.93 11.72
CA GLU A 15 -9.06 18.95 12.78
C GLU A 15 -10.10 19.00 13.91
N LYS A 16 -9.98 18.08 14.87
CA LYS A 16 -10.81 18.02 16.09
C LYS A 16 -12.28 17.75 15.75
N GLN A 17 -13.19 18.59 16.22
CA GLN A 17 -14.64 18.47 15.99
C GLN A 17 -15.02 18.58 14.51
N THR A 18 -14.12 19.08 13.65
CA THR A 18 -14.33 19.16 12.20
C THR A 18 -14.15 17.81 11.50
N GLY A 19 -13.52 16.82 12.13
CA GLY A 19 -13.51 15.42 11.66
C GLY A 19 -12.29 14.96 10.85
N GLY A 20 -11.26 15.81 10.67
CA GLY A 20 -9.93 15.40 10.18
C GLY A 20 -9.80 15.12 8.68
N GLY A 21 -10.91 15.09 7.92
CA GLY A 21 -10.88 14.89 6.47
C GLY A 21 -10.17 16.03 5.71
N ARG A 22 -9.82 15.77 4.44
CA ARG A 22 -9.37 16.80 3.50
C ARG A 22 -9.92 16.59 2.09
N GLU A 23 -10.17 17.68 1.40
CA GLU A 23 -10.80 17.76 0.08
C GLU A 23 -10.08 18.77 -0.84
N SER A 24 -10.49 18.84 -2.11
CA SER A 24 -9.96 19.71 -3.16
C SER A 24 -8.55 19.34 -3.66
N GLY A 25 -7.52 20.08 -3.26
CA GLY A 25 -6.19 20.03 -3.86
C GLY A 25 -5.22 19.08 -3.17
N SER A 26 -3.92 19.33 -3.34
CA SER A 26 -2.85 18.45 -2.83
C SER A 26 -3.06 16.99 -3.26
N ASP A 27 -2.80 16.05 -2.36
CA ASP A 27 -2.98 14.62 -2.54
C ASP A 27 -4.30 14.09 -1.96
N CYS A 28 -5.32 14.95 -1.78
CA CYS A 28 -6.65 14.55 -1.27
C CYS A 28 -7.34 13.51 -2.17
N TRP A 29 -7.00 13.46 -3.46
CA TRP A 29 -7.48 12.42 -4.38
C TRP A 29 -7.14 11.00 -3.90
N LYS A 30 -6.08 10.83 -3.09
CA LYS A 30 -5.68 9.55 -2.50
C LYS A 30 -6.75 8.98 -1.57
N TYR A 31 -7.60 9.80 -0.94
CA TYR A 31 -8.68 9.30 -0.09
C TYR A 31 -9.79 8.59 -0.89
N TYR A 32 -9.91 8.90 -2.17
CA TYR A 32 -10.91 8.32 -3.08
C TYR A 32 -10.36 7.12 -3.87
N MET A 33 -9.11 6.71 -3.59
CA MET A 33 -8.46 5.56 -4.23
C MET A 33 -7.91 4.60 -3.16
N ARG A 34 -7.76 3.32 -3.53
CA ARG A 34 -7.09 2.34 -2.66
C ARG A 34 -5.62 2.20 -3.05
N ARG A 35 -4.71 2.33 -2.08
CA ARG A 35 -3.28 2.02 -2.28
C ARG A 35 -3.06 0.50 -2.31
N GLN A 36 -2.15 0.03 -3.15
CA GLN A 36 -1.63 -1.34 -3.14
C GLN A 36 -0.11 -1.31 -3.21
N THR A 37 0.54 -2.27 -2.56
CA THR A 37 2.00 -2.46 -2.62
C THR A 37 2.26 -3.83 -3.20
N ASN A 38 2.86 -3.88 -4.40
CA ASN A 38 3.08 -5.12 -5.14
C ASN A 38 4.58 -5.37 -5.29
N THR A 39 5.03 -6.57 -4.91
CA THR A 39 6.37 -7.07 -5.20
C THR A 39 6.23 -8.19 -6.23
N VAL A 40 6.84 -8.00 -7.41
CA VAL A 40 6.78 -8.99 -8.50
C VAL A 40 8.16 -9.62 -8.64
N ASN A 41 8.24 -10.94 -8.41
CA ASN A 41 9.45 -11.71 -8.68
C ASN A 41 9.35 -12.35 -10.07
N PHE A 42 10.33 -12.07 -10.94
CA PHE A 42 10.41 -12.64 -12.28
C PHE A 42 11.37 -13.83 -12.38
N SER A 43 12.05 -14.22 -11.29
CA SER A 43 12.91 -15.41 -11.28
C SER A 43 12.09 -16.70 -11.12
N THR A 44 12.73 -17.82 -11.42
CA THR A 44 12.17 -19.16 -11.13
C THR A 44 12.50 -19.64 -9.71
N GLU A 45 13.18 -18.80 -8.92
CA GLU A 45 13.69 -19.15 -7.61
C GLU A 45 12.80 -18.58 -6.51
N LEU A 46 12.45 -19.42 -5.55
CA LEU A 46 11.84 -18.98 -4.29
C LEU A 46 12.84 -19.26 -3.16
N PRO A 47 13.06 -18.30 -2.23
CA PRO A 47 13.91 -18.56 -1.09
C PRO A 47 13.34 -19.72 -0.27
N LEU A 48 14.19 -20.71 0.02
CA LEU A 48 13.80 -21.89 0.80
C LEU A 48 13.52 -21.48 2.23
N ALA A 49 12.40 -21.92 2.79
CA ALA A 49 12.10 -21.70 4.19
C ALA A 49 13.06 -22.54 5.04
N GLN A 50 14.01 -21.88 5.72
CA GLN A 50 15.02 -22.54 6.57
C GLN A 50 15.85 -23.61 5.83
N GLY A 51 15.98 -23.52 4.50
CA GLY A 51 16.68 -24.51 3.68
C GLY A 51 15.87 -25.78 3.36
N ILE A 52 14.60 -25.87 3.77
CA ILE A 52 13.72 -27.01 3.47
C ILE A 52 13.26 -26.94 2.01
N GLN A 53 13.46 -28.04 1.27
CA GLN A 53 12.97 -28.18 -0.11
C GLN A 53 11.53 -28.72 -0.10
N PHE A 54 10.59 -27.93 -0.62
CA PHE A 54 9.19 -28.34 -0.77
C PHE A 54 8.96 -28.85 -2.21
N GLY A 55 8.83 -30.17 -2.37
CA GLY A 55 8.60 -30.82 -3.66
C GLY A 55 9.82 -31.54 -4.23
N ALA A 56 9.56 -32.62 -4.99
CA ALA A 56 10.50 -33.65 -5.46
C ALA A 56 11.19 -34.47 -4.36
N GLY A 57 10.38 -35.27 -3.63
CA GLY A 57 10.73 -36.66 -3.30
C GLY A 57 11.11 -37.01 -1.87
N GLU A 58 10.13 -37.14 -0.98
CA GLU A 58 10.06 -38.41 -0.23
C GLU A 58 9.42 -39.43 -1.19
N GLY A 59 10.27 -40.23 -1.83
CA GLY A 59 9.87 -41.17 -2.89
C GLY A 59 10.94 -41.51 -3.94
N SER A 60 12.15 -40.96 -3.90
CA SER A 60 13.28 -41.53 -4.65
C SER A 60 14.03 -42.56 -3.80
N GLY A 61 13.29 -43.60 -3.38
CA GLY A 61 13.91 -44.81 -2.88
C GLY A 61 14.67 -45.46 -4.03
N THR A 62 15.95 -45.73 -3.81
CA THR A 62 16.72 -46.71 -4.58
C THR A 62 15.93 -48.01 -4.71
N ALA A 63 15.49 -48.32 -5.93
CA ALA A 63 15.22 -49.65 -6.47
C ALA A 63 15.45 -49.62 -7.98
#